data_AF-A0A8R2HAJ1-F1
#
_entry.id   AF-A0A8R2HAJ1-F1
#
_cell.length_a   1.000
_cell.length_b   1.000
_cell.length_c   1.000
_cell.angle_alpha   90.00
_cell.angle_beta   90.00
_cell.angle_gamma   90.00
#
_symmetry.space_group_name_H-M   'P 1'
#
loop_
_entity.id
_entity.type
_entity.pdbx_description
1 polymer ?
#
loop_
_entity_poly.entity_id
_entity_poly.type
_entity_poly.pdbx_seq_one_letter_code
_entity_poly.pdbx_strand_id
1 'polypeptide(L)'
;MFMGLNLLDLSHNMIRNIPPGIFDSLTSLSILYLDHNPLTCDCNILLFVNALKKNHPQLDVFENFEPSCHFPVEMREKSLKELTENDFHCTPPDVIVVPENKTVFVGEELQLSCKAVGDPEPLITWAKDDIYLELGQRVQVRLFQGIR
;
A
#
# COMPACT_ATOMS: atom_id res chain seq x y z
N MET A 1 6.91 3.85 -17.41
CA MET A 1 8.18 4.16 -16.72
C MET A 1 8.40 5.66 -16.80
N PHE A 2 8.03 6.41 -15.77
CA PHE A 2 8.21 7.86 -15.72
C PHE A 2 9.58 8.17 -15.11
N MET A 3 10.62 8.22 -15.94
CA MET A 3 11.94 8.65 -15.47
C MET A 3 11.99 10.18 -15.53
N GLY A 4 12.07 10.85 -14.37
CA GLY A 4 12.24 12.30 -14.29
C GLY A 4 11.03 13.13 -13.85
N LEU A 5 9.98 12.53 -13.29
CA LEU A 5 8.89 13.30 -12.68
C LEU A 5 9.38 13.90 -11.35
N ASN A 6 9.54 15.22 -11.30
CA ASN A 6 10.01 15.92 -10.10
C ASN A 6 8.87 16.49 -9.26
N LEU A 7 7.78 16.90 -9.89
CA LEU A 7 6.60 17.46 -9.23
C LEU A 7 5.37 16.68 -9.68
N LEU A 8 4.57 16.26 -8.71
CA LEU A 8 3.26 15.66 -8.92
C LEU A 8 2.22 16.46 -8.13
N ASP A 9 1.33 17.13 -8.84
CA ASP A 9 0.22 17.86 -8.23
C ASP A 9 -1.05 17.01 -8.31
N LEU A 10 -1.54 16.59 -7.14
CA LEU A 10 -2.81 15.89 -6.95
C LEU A 10 -3.74 16.68 -6.02
N SER A 11 -3.43 17.95 -5.75
CA SER A 11 -4.25 18.83 -4.90
C SER A 11 -5.67 19.00 -5.47
N HIS A 12 -6.64 19.34 -4.61
CA HIS A 12 -8.02 19.63 -5.02
C HIS A 12 -8.72 18.50 -5.80
N ASN A 13 -8.42 17.25 -5.46
CA ASN A 13 -9.08 16.09 -6.04
C ASN A 13 -10.01 15.43 -5.00
N MET A 14 -10.56 14.27 -5.36
CA MET A 14 -11.43 13.45 -4.49
C MET A 14 -10.71 12.21 -3.97
N ILE A 15 -9.39 12.29 -3.80
CA ILE A 15 -8.58 11.16 -3.32
C ILE A 15 -8.93 10.90 -1.86
N ARG A 16 -9.40 9.68 -1.60
CA ARG A 16 -9.70 9.22 -0.24
C ARG A 16 -8.58 8.36 0.34
N ASN A 17 -8.12 7.38 -0.41
CA ASN A 17 -7.15 6.41 0.07
C ASN A 17 -5.93 6.43 -0.85
N ILE A 18 -4.73 6.35 -0.27
CA ILE A 18 -3.48 6.25 -1.01
C ILE A 18 -2.83 4.93 -0.59
N PRO A 19 -2.74 3.94 -1.50
CA PRO A 19 -2.07 2.69 -1.20
C PRO A 19 -0.59 2.93 -0.89
N PRO A 20 0.01 2.19 0.07
CA PRO A 20 1.44 2.28 0.31
C PRO A 20 2.22 1.85 -0.95
N GLY A 21 3.35 2.52 -1.20
CA GLY A 21 4.27 2.19 -2.29
C GLY A 21 3.83 2.60 -3.71
N ILE A 22 2.67 3.24 -3.88
CA ILE A 22 2.18 3.66 -5.20
C ILE A 22 3.14 4.62 -5.94
N PHE A 23 3.99 5.33 -5.20
CA PHE A 23 5.00 6.24 -5.74
C PHE A 23 6.43 5.72 -5.63
N ASP A 24 6.67 4.46 -5.23
CA ASP A 24 8.03 3.92 -5.04
C ASP A 24 8.87 3.94 -6.33
N SER A 25 8.21 3.84 -7.49
CA SER A 25 8.88 3.93 -8.79
C SER A 25 9.26 5.36 -9.20
N LEU A 26 8.71 6.39 -8.55
CA LEU A 26 8.95 7.80 -8.86
C LEU A 26 10.19 8.31 -8.14
N THR A 27 11.34 7.71 -8.46
CA THR A 27 12.61 7.95 -7.75
C THR A 27 13.15 9.38 -7.87
N SER A 28 12.67 10.17 -8.84
CA SER A 28 13.03 11.59 -9.03
C SER A 28 12.07 12.57 -8.34
N LEU A 29 10.98 12.07 -7.74
CA LEU A 29 9.95 12.94 -7.16
C LEU A 29 10.51 13.77 -6.00
N SER A 30 10.26 15.07 -6.07
CA SER A 30 10.74 16.07 -5.11
C SER A 30 9.60 16.81 -4.44
N ILE A 31 8.47 17.02 -5.13
CA ILE A 31 7.31 17.75 -4.63
C ILE A 31 6.05 16.94 -4.92
N LEU A 32 5.18 16.78 -3.92
CA LEU A 32 3.89 16.13 -4.04
C LEU A 32 2.81 16.96 -3.34
N TYR A 33 1.93 17.57 -4.12
CA TYR A 33 0.76 18.27 -3.57
C TYR A 33 -0.42 17.30 -3.43
N LEU A 34 -0.98 17.22 -2.23
CA LEU A 34 -2.09 16.33 -1.86
C LEU A 34 -3.18 17.04 -1.05
N ASP A 35 -3.01 18.33 -0.79
CA ASP A 35 -3.95 19.16 -0.04
C ASP A 35 -5.32 19.22 -0.74
N HIS A 36 -6.34 19.62 0.01
CA HIS A 36 -7.73 19.67 -0.47
C HIS A 36 -8.24 18.36 -1.08
N ASN A 37 -7.85 17.23 -0.48
CA ASN A 37 -8.41 15.92 -0.77
C ASN A 37 -9.13 15.34 0.47
N PRO A 38 -10.22 14.58 0.31
CA PRO A 38 -10.93 13.95 1.42
C PRO A 38 -10.21 12.70 1.95
N LEU A 39 -8.95 12.86 2.39
CA LEU A 39 -8.07 11.75 2.77
C LEU A 39 -8.57 11.00 4.00
N THR A 40 -8.56 9.67 3.93
CA THR A 40 -8.78 8.76 5.05
C THR A 40 -7.44 8.47 5.70
N CYS A 41 -7.36 8.77 6.99
CA CYS A 41 -6.22 8.47 7.83
C CYS A 41 -6.45 7.17 8.58
N ASP A 42 -5.81 6.13 8.07
CA ASP A 42 -5.78 4.77 8.56
C ASP A 42 -4.33 4.24 8.53
N CYS A 43 -4.16 2.93 8.72
CA CYS A 43 -2.85 2.31 8.62
C CYS A 43 -2.23 2.38 7.22
N ASN A 44 -3.02 2.52 6.14
CA ASN A 44 -2.49 2.71 4.79
C ASN A 44 -1.81 4.08 4.65
N ILE A 45 -2.45 5.16 5.11
CA ILE A 45 -1.84 6.50 4.99
C ILE A 45 -0.56 6.60 5.83
N LEU A 46 -0.52 5.94 6.99
CA LEU A 46 0.67 5.92 7.83
C LEU A 46 1.84 5.26 7.11
N LEU A 47 1.61 4.08 6.51
CA LEU A 47 2.64 3.39 5.72
C LEU A 47 3.10 4.24 4.53
N PHE A 48 2.17 4.91 3.86
CA PHE A 48 2.47 5.85 2.79
C PHE A 48 3.39 7.00 3.25
N VAL A 49 3.04 7.68 4.33
CA VAL A 49 3.84 8.78 4.89
C VAL A 49 5.21 8.30 5.33
N ASN A 50 5.30 7.13 5.97
CA ASN A 50 6.56 6.54 6.41
C ASN A 50 7.45 6.15 5.22
N ALA A 51 6.87 5.59 4.15
CA ALA A 51 7.59 5.28 2.92
C ALA A 51 8.14 6.55 2.25
N LEU A 52 7.35 7.62 2.19
CA LEU A 52 7.81 8.92 1.67
C LEU A 52 8.98 9.48 2.49
N LYS A 53 8.83 9.53 3.82
CA LYS A 53 9.89 9.99 4.74
C LYS A 53 11.19 9.19 4.58
N LYS A 54 11.08 7.87 4.37
CA LYS A 54 12.22 6.97 4.18
C LYS A 54 12.91 7.15 2.83
N ASN A 55 12.14 7.21 1.75
CA ASN A 55 12.69 7.29 0.39
C ASN A 55 13.18 8.71 0.05
N HIS A 56 12.66 9.72 0.73
CA HIS A 56 12.98 11.13 0.51
C HIS A 56 13.26 11.85 1.84
N PRO A 57 14.42 11.60 2.49
CA PRO A 57 14.73 12.13 3.83
C PRO A 57 14.97 13.65 3.88
N GLN A 58 15.06 14.30 2.71
CA GLN A 58 15.30 15.74 2.57
C GLN A 58 13.99 16.53 2.42
N LEU A 59 12.85 15.85 2.37
CA LEU A 59 11.66 16.38 1.75
C LEU A 59 10.73 17.00 2.80
N ASP A 60 10.68 18.31 2.76
CA ASP A 60 9.42 19.03 2.90
C ASP A 60 8.52 18.67 1.70
N VAL A 61 8.15 17.38 1.52
CA VAL A 61 7.41 16.84 0.34
C VAL A 61 6.18 17.67 0.02
N PHE A 62 5.57 18.15 1.10
CA PHE A 62 4.31 18.87 1.11
C PHE A 62 4.51 20.39 1.18
N GLU A 63 5.76 20.89 1.14
CA GLU A 63 6.12 22.33 1.26
C GLU A 63 5.22 23.08 2.28
N ASN A 64 4.69 24.24 1.88
CA ASN A 64 3.71 25.06 2.62
C ASN A 64 2.27 24.53 2.55
N PHE A 65 2.01 23.47 1.76
CA PHE A 65 0.68 22.95 1.47
C PHE A 65 0.50 21.64 2.22
N GLU A 66 0.10 21.74 3.48
CA GLU A 66 0.01 20.59 4.38
C GLU A 66 -1.26 19.77 4.09
N PRO A 67 -1.16 18.57 3.47
CA PRO A 67 -2.32 17.72 3.34
C PRO A 67 -2.75 17.27 4.74
N SER A 68 -4.05 17.27 4.97
CA SER A 68 -4.64 16.91 6.24
C SER A 68 -5.67 15.79 6.06
N CYS A 69 -5.88 15.06 7.15
CA CYS A 69 -6.90 14.05 7.23
C CYS A 69 -8.29 14.69 7.12
N HIS A 70 -9.19 14.03 6.39
CA HIS A 70 -10.62 14.36 6.37
C HIS A 70 -11.44 13.31 7.13
N PHE A 71 -11.04 12.05 7.02
CA PHE A 71 -11.59 10.92 7.74
C PHE A 71 -10.49 10.18 8.53
N PRO A 72 -10.84 9.43 9.59
CA PRO A 72 -12.13 9.50 10.28
C PRO A 72 -12.31 10.89 10.93
N VAL A 73 -13.51 11.21 11.42
CA VAL A 73 -13.84 12.59 11.84
C VAL A 73 -12.96 13.07 13.00
N GLU A 74 -12.48 12.14 13.83
CA GLU A 74 -11.60 12.37 14.96
C GLU A 74 -10.20 12.82 14.53
N MET A 75 -9.81 12.44 13.31
CA MET A 75 -8.52 12.80 12.72
C MET A 75 -8.62 14.05 11.86
N ARG A 76 -9.81 14.61 11.65
CA ARG A 76 -10.01 15.72 10.70
C ARG A 76 -9.05 16.87 11.00
N GLU A 77 -8.51 17.48 9.94
CA GLU A 77 -7.52 18.57 9.98
C GLU A 77 -6.13 18.19 10.51
N LYS A 78 -5.94 16.97 11.04
CA LYS A 78 -4.60 16.51 11.44
C LYS A 78 -3.69 16.42 10.21
N SER A 79 -2.54 17.06 10.29
CA SER A 79 -1.55 17.09 9.20
C SER A 79 -0.92 15.71 8.99
N LEU A 80 -0.76 15.30 7.73
CA LEU A 80 -0.08 14.03 7.42
C LEU A 80 1.37 14.00 7.92
N LYS A 81 2.02 15.17 8.06
CA LYS A 81 3.40 15.27 8.58
C LYS A 81 3.51 14.79 10.03
N GLU A 82 2.46 15.04 10.81
CA GLU A 82 2.38 14.80 12.25
C GLU A 82 1.89 13.41 12.62
N LEU A 83 1.50 12.59 11.64
CA LEU A 83 1.08 11.22 11.88
C LEU A 83 2.23 10.37 12.42
N THR A 84 1.93 9.60 13.45
CA THR A 84 2.83 8.69 14.14
C THR A 84 2.20 7.31 14.30
N GLU A 85 2.99 6.29 14.61
CA GLU A 85 2.48 4.94 14.86
C GLU A 85 1.49 4.88 16.03
N ASN A 86 1.63 5.76 17.03
CA ASN A 86 0.74 5.79 18.19
C ASN A 86 -0.68 6.29 17.86
N ASP A 87 -0.85 6.92 16.70
CA ASP A 87 -2.15 7.41 16.26
C ASP A 87 -3.03 6.29 15.68
N PHE A 88 -2.45 5.10 15.46
CA PHE A 88 -3.10 3.99 14.79
C PHE A 88 -2.84 2.67 15.52
N HIS A 89 -3.79 1.74 15.42
CA HIS A 89 -3.67 0.39 15.98
C HIS A 89 -3.36 -0.63 14.88
N CYS A 90 -2.32 -0.35 14.08
CA CYS A 90 -1.94 -1.18 12.95
C CYS A 90 -1.42 -2.54 13.39
N THR A 91 -1.65 -3.56 12.56
CA THR A 91 -1.17 -4.92 12.82
C THR A 91 -0.36 -5.42 11.63
N PRO A 92 0.86 -5.94 11.85
CA PRO A 92 1.68 -6.44 10.76
C PRO A 92 1.00 -7.65 10.09
N PRO A 93 1.28 -7.91 8.81
CA PRO A 93 0.80 -9.10 8.12
C PRO A 93 1.18 -10.38 8.87
N ASP A 94 0.18 -11.21 9.17
CA ASP A 94 0.34 -12.54 9.75
C ASP A 94 -0.31 -13.60 8.85
N VAL A 95 0.43 -14.63 8.50
CA VAL A 95 -0.02 -15.69 7.59
C VAL A 95 -0.70 -16.79 8.40
N ILE A 96 -2.03 -16.77 8.41
CA ILE A 96 -2.86 -17.71 9.18
C ILE A 96 -3.22 -18.99 8.42
N VAL A 97 -3.12 -18.99 7.09
CA VAL A 97 -3.18 -20.21 6.27
C VAL A 97 -1.89 -20.25 5.45
N VAL A 98 -1.01 -21.17 5.82
CA VAL A 98 0.28 -21.38 5.16
C VAL A 98 0.10 -22.38 4.01
N PRO A 99 0.74 -22.16 2.85
CA PRO A 99 0.70 -23.12 1.75
C PRO A 99 1.34 -24.46 2.15
N GLU A 100 0.63 -25.56 1.94
CA GLU A 100 1.14 -26.90 2.21
C GLU A 100 1.98 -27.45 1.05
N ASN A 101 2.99 -28.26 1.37
CA ASN A 101 3.79 -28.97 0.38
C ASN A 101 2.92 -30.01 -0.34
N LYS A 102 2.86 -29.91 -1.68
CA LYS A 102 2.12 -30.86 -2.53
C LYS A 102 3.02 -31.39 -3.64
N THR A 103 2.90 -32.68 -3.92
CA THR A 103 3.50 -33.34 -5.08
C THR A 103 2.39 -33.67 -6.07
N VAL A 104 2.57 -33.28 -7.33
CA VAL A 104 1.58 -33.46 -8.41
C VAL A 104 2.27 -34.00 -9.66
N PHE A 105 1.53 -34.66 -10.54
CA PHE A 105 2.04 -35.08 -11.85
C PHE A 105 2.05 -33.92 -12.84
N VAL A 106 2.90 -34.03 -13.87
CA VAL A 106 2.96 -33.03 -14.95
C VAL A 106 1.61 -33.00 -15.67
N GLY A 107 1.03 -31.80 -15.78
CA GLY A 107 -0.27 -31.58 -16.41
C GLY A 107 -1.46 -31.54 -15.43
N GLU A 108 -1.25 -31.91 -14.16
CA GLU A 108 -2.27 -31.76 -13.12
C GLU A 108 -2.34 -30.31 -12.59
N GLU A 109 -3.51 -29.94 -12.08
CA GLU A 109 -3.73 -28.65 -11.45
C GLU A 109 -3.16 -28.64 -10.01
N LEU A 110 -2.25 -27.71 -9.74
CA LEU A 110 -1.75 -27.44 -8.39
C LEU A 110 -2.49 -26.26 -7.78
N GLN A 111 -3.18 -26.49 -6.66
CA GLN A 111 -3.78 -25.44 -5.86
C GLN A 111 -3.03 -25.28 -4.52
N LEU A 112 -2.45 -24.08 -4.33
CA LEU A 112 -1.88 -23.64 -3.07
C LEU A 112 -2.77 -22.54 -2.48
N SER A 113 -3.01 -22.62 -1.18
CA SER A 113 -3.86 -21.67 -0.46
C SER A 113 -3.00 -20.84 0.49
N CYS A 114 -3.23 -19.52 0.50
CA CYS A 114 -2.63 -18.60 1.46
C CYS A 114 -3.72 -17.67 1.97
N LYS A 115 -3.74 -17.42 3.28
CA LYS A 115 -4.56 -16.39 3.91
C LYS A 115 -3.69 -15.66 4.91
N ALA A 116 -3.59 -14.35 4.74
CA ALA A 116 -2.98 -13.48 5.71
C ALA A 116 -4.00 -12.51 6.29
N VAL A 117 -3.76 -12.05 7.51
CA VAL A 117 -4.50 -11.01 8.19
C VAL A 117 -3.54 -9.89 8.58
N GLY A 118 -4.04 -8.69 8.76
CA GLY A 118 -3.23 -7.51 9.10
C GLY A 118 -4.04 -6.25 8.87
N ASP A 119 -3.53 -5.14 9.38
CA ASP A 119 -4.06 -3.81 9.16
C ASP A 119 -2.88 -2.87 8.80
N PRO A 120 -2.77 -2.43 7.54
CA PRO A 120 -3.76 -2.60 6.48
C PRO A 120 -3.85 -4.03 5.94
N GLU A 121 -4.92 -4.32 5.20
CA GLU A 121 -5.14 -5.63 4.58
C GLU A 121 -3.92 -6.03 3.73
N PRO A 122 -3.26 -7.17 4.01
CA PRO A 122 -2.00 -7.51 3.39
C PRO A 122 -2.15 -7.86 1.91
N LEU A 123 -1.25 -7.32 1.08
CA LEU A 123 -1.14 -7.71 -0.32
C LEU A 123 -0.47 -9.10 -0.42
N ILE A 124 -1.19 -10.07 -0.97
CA ILE A 124 -0.66 -11.42 -1.21
C ILE A 124 0.09 -11.48 -2.55
N THR A 125 1.37 -11.84 -2.50
CA THR A 125 2.21 -12.10 -3.69
C THR A 125 2.77 -13.52 -3.65
N TRP A 126 2.84 -14.17 -4.82
CA TRP A 126 3.41 -15.52 -4.94
C TRP A 126 4.73 -15.48 -5.71
N ALA A 127 5.71 -16.25 -5.26
CA ALA A 127 6.99 -16.44 -5.94
C ALA A 127 7.34 -17.93 -6.03
N LYS A 128 8.03 -18.32 -7.09
CA LYS A 128 8.63 -19.65 -7.26
C LYS A 128 10.12 -19.46 -7.51
N ASP A 129 10.94 -20.10 -6.67
CA ASP A 129 12.40 -19.99 -6.74
C ASP A 129 12.85 -18.51 -6.82
N ASP A 130 12.30 -17.67 -5.94
CA ASP A 130 12.51 -16.21 -5.84
C ASP A 130 12.05 -15.38 -7.05
N ILE A 131 11.38 -15.99 -8.02
CA ILE A 131 10.78 -15.29 -9.17
C ILE A 131 9.29 -15.07 -8.90
N TYR A 132 8.87 -13.80 -8.83
CA TYR A 132 7.47 -13.45 -8.71
C TYR A 132 6.66 -14.02 -9.86
N LEU A 133 5.54 -14.66 -9.54
CA LEU A 133 4.68 -15.28 -10.53
C LEU A 133 3.82 -14.22 -11.22
N GLU A 134 3.92 -14.15 -12.54
CA GLU A 134 3.01 -13.36 -13.36
C GLU A 134 1.71 -14.13 -13.61
N LEU A 135 0.57 -13.44 -13.50
CA LEU A 135 -0.74 -14.01 -13.79
C LEU A 135 -0.90 -14.25 -15.29
N GLY A 136 -1.48 -15.39 -15.66
CA GLY A 136 -1.69 -15.75 -17.06
C GLY A 136 -2.55 -16.99 -17.21
N GLN A 137 -2.39 -17.72 -18.32
CA GLN A 137 -3.18 -18.93 -18.56
C GLN A 137 -2.84 -20.06 -17.55
N ARG A 138 -1.57 -20.18 -17.16
CA ARG A 138 -1.08 -21.27 -16.30
C ARG A 138 -1.09 -20.93 -14.80
N VAL A 139 -0.93 -19.65 -14.46
CA VAL A 139 -0.93 -19.19 -13.07
C VAL A 139 -2.12 -18.25 -12.88
N GLN A 140 -3.05 -18.68 -12.04
CA GLN A 140 -4.23 -17.91 -11.69
C GLN A 140 -4.29 -17.74 -10.18
N VAL A 141 -4.58 -16.51 -9.74
CA VAL A 141 -4.90 -16.23 -8.34
C VAL A 141 -6.40 -16.04 -8.24
N ARG A 142 -7.05 -16.80 -7.34
CA ARG A 142 -8.46 -16.67 -7.04
C ARG A 142 -8.58 -16.18 -5.60
N LEU A 143 -9.21 -15.02 -5.42
CA LEU A 143 -9.56 -14.52 -4.10
C LEU A 143 -10.76 -15.31 -3.60
N PHE A 144 -10.55 -16.19 -2.64
CA PHE A 144 -11.63 -16.84 -1.92
C PHE A 144 -12.06 -15.90 -0.78
N GLN A 145 -12.94 -14.95 -1.08
CA GLN A 145 -13.66 -14.25 -0.01
C GLN A 145 -14.53 -15.28 0.70
N GLY A 146 -14.16 -15.63 1.93
CA GLY A 146 -15.02 -16.43 2.79
C GLY A 146 -16.34 -15.67 2.94
N ILE A 147 -17.43 -16.28 2.48
CA ILE A 147 -18.79 -15.83 2.80
C ILE A 147 -18.87 -15.83 4.33
N ARG A 148 -19.13 -14.65 4.93
CA ARG A 148 -19.44 -14.52 6.35
C ARG A 148 -20.71 -15.27 6.70
#